data_AF-A0AAE0ATQ6-F1
#
_entry.id   AF-A0AAE0ATQ6-F1
#
_cell.length_a   1.000
_cell.length_b   1.000
_cell.length_c   1.000
_cell.angle_alpha   90.00
_cell.angle_beta   90.00
_cell.angle_gamma   90.00
#
_symmetry.space_group_name_H-M   'P 1'
#
loop_
_entity.id
_entity.type
_entity.pdbx_description
1 polymer ?
#
loop_
_entity_poly.entity_id
_entity_poly.type
_entity_poly.pdbx_seq_one_letter_code
_entity_poly.pdbx_strand_id
1 'polypeptide(L)'
;MPIKRGRTWSTISQLTSTDRKQPNSSAYRQAVLIAGSIYVSKCFISFLNLVYVNFLRPSKNLKKYGSWALVTAPTDGIGKAFAFELARKGLNLVLVGRNPDKLNDVSDLIRAKVPFYVATKMTSIRKSSFFVPSTDGYARAASRWIGYEPRCTPYWTHSVFWCLPYSFPQSAVDAWRFKALLEIRKRGQVKDSMKKKL
;
A
#
# COMPACT_ATOMS: atom_id res chain seq x y z
N MET A 1 -53.40 52.11 -27.82
CA MET A 1 -53.46 50.64 -27.68
C MET A 1 -52.89 50.24 -26.32
N PRO A 2 -53.68 49.68 -25.38
CA PRO A 2 -53.11 49.04 -24.20
C PRO A 2 -53.11 47.52 -24.34
N ILE A 3 -51.96 46.95 -23.97
CA ILE A 3 -51.60 45.53 -23.98
C ILE A 3 -52.37 44.81 -22.86
N LYS A 4 -53.16 43.77 -23.20
CA LYS A 4 -53.84 42.90 -22.23
C LYS A 4 -52.82 42.07 -21.45
N ARG A 5 -52.40 42.53 -20.26
CA ARG A 5 -51.73 41.69 -19.25
C ARG A 5 -52.78 41.14 -18.29
N GLY A 6 -53.08 39.85 -18.44
CA GLY A 6 -54.01 39.14 -17.58
C GLY A 6 -53.69 37.65 -17.52
N ARG A 7 -52.45 37.29 -17.17
CA ARG A 7 -52.18 35.96 -16.59
C ARG A 7 -51.99 36.18 -15.10
N THR A 8 -53.03 35.87 -14.36
CA THR A 8 -53.11 36.05 -12.91
C THR A 8 -52.09 35.14 -12.22
N TRP A 9 -51.51 35.63 -11.12
CA TRP A 9 -50.58 34.87 -10.27
C TRP A 9 -51.20 33.56 -9.72
N SER A 10 -52.53 33.45 -9.75
CA SER A 10 -53.28 32.21 -9.46
C SER A 10 -53.01 31.09 -10.47
N THR A 11 -52.77 31.39 -11.75
CA THR A 11 -52.47 30.37 -12.76
C THR A 11 -51.03 29.85 -12.61
N ILE A 12 -50.10 30.71 -12.20
CA ILE A 12 -48.69 30.34 -11.95
C ILE A 12 -48.56 29.50 -10.66
N SER A 13 -49.36 29.80 -9.63
CA SER A 13 -49.39 29.01 -8.39
C SER A 13 -50.07 27.63 -8.55
N GLN A 14 -50.99 27.48 -9.51
CA GLN A 14 -51.53 26.16 -9.86
C GLN A 14 -50.58 25.33 -10.75
N LEU A 15 -49.78 25.97 -11.60
CA LEU A 15 -48.73 25.30 -12.37
C LEU A 15 -47.55 24.81 -11.51
N THR A 16 -47.26 25.45 -10.37
CA THR A 16 -46.18 25.01 -9.46
C THR A 16 -46.60 23.95 -8.44
N SER A 17 -47.90 23.73 -8.24
CA SER A 17 -48.43 22.70 -7.34
C SER A 17 -48.68 21.36 -8.02
N THR A 18 -48.82 21.34 -9.34
CA THR A 18 -49.21 20.13 -10.10
C THR A 18 -48.05 19.20 -10.48
N ASP A 19 -46.77 19.60 -10.31
CA ASP A 19 -45.63 18.76 -10.73
C ASP A 19 -44.44 18.72 -9.76
N ARG A 20 -44.71 18.71 -8.45
CA ARG A 20 -43.79 18.09 -7.48
C ARG A 20 -44.42 16.79 -6.97
N LYS A 21 -44.40 15.75 -7.80
CA LYS A 21 -44.45 14.38 -7.28
C LYS A 21 -43.22 14.20 -6.39
N GLN A 22 -43.37 14.48 -5.10
CA GLN A 22 -42.37 14.10 -4.10
C GLN A 22 -42.18 12.59 -4.26
N PRO A 23 -40.98 12.10 -4.62
CA PRO A 23 -40.75 10.68 -4.74
C PRO A 23 -41.11 10.06 -3.40
N ASN A 24 -42.15 9.22 -3.39
CA ASN A 24 -42.60 8.34 -2.31
C ASN A 24 -41.60 8.28 -1.15
N SER A 25 -41.94 8.99 -0.06
CA SER A 25 -41.01 9.31 1.02
C SER A 25 -40.40 8.09 1.71
N SER A 26 -41.09 6.95 1.64
CA SER A 26 -40.60 5.67 2.12
C SER A 26 -39.58 5.04 1.17
N ALA A 27 -39.83 5.05 -0.15
CA ALA A 27 -38.97 4.36 -1.12
C ALA A 27 -37.60 5.03 -1.26
N TYR A 28 -37.53 6.37 -1.22
CA TYR A 28 -36.22 7.05 -1.24
C TYR A 28 -35.41 6.74 0.03
N ARG A 29 -36.07 6.67 1.20
CA ARG A 29 -35.40 6.34 2.47
C ARG A 29 -34.86 4.91 2.42
N GLN A 30 -35.64 3.97 1.92
CA GLN A 30 -35.18 2.59 1.74
C GLN A 30 -34.03 2.51 0.73
N ALA A 31 -34.08 3.26 -0.38
CA ALA A 31 -33.00 3.27 -1.37
C ALA A 31 -31.68 3.78 -0.79
N VAL A 32 -31.71 4.86 0.01
CA VAL A 32 -30.52 5.41 0.67
C VAL A 32 -29.96 4.43 1.73
N LEU A 33 -30.84 3.80 2.52
CA LEU A 33 -30.43 2.79 3.50
C LEU A 33 -29.81 1.56 2.85
N ILE A 34 -30.37 1.09 1.73
CA ILE A 34 -29.83 -0.05 0.96
C ILE A 34 -28.47 0.32 0.37
N ALA A 35 -28.34 1.48 -0.27
CA ALA A 35 -27.06 1.94 -0.83
C ALA A 35 -25.98 2.11 0.25
N GLY A 36 -26.36 2.68 1.40
CA GLY A 36 -25.49 2.80 2.57
C GLY A 36 -25.07 1.43 3.12
N SER A 37 -26.01 0.49 3.25
CA SER A 37 -25.74 -0.88 3.72
C SER A 37 -24.80 -1.63 2.79
N ILE A 38 -24.99 -1.52 1.46
CA ILE A 38 -24.09 -2.11 0.46
C ILE A 38 -22.68 -1.53 0.59
N TYR A 39 -22.56 -0.20 0.78
CA TYR A 39 -21.27 0.46 0.96
C TYR A 39 -20.57 0.01 2.26
N VAL A 40 -21.28 0.03 3.39
CA VAL A 40 -20.77 -0.44 4.69
C VAL A 40 -20.35 -1.90 4.62
N SER A 41 -21.15 -2.75 3.96
CA SER A 41 -20.83 -4.17 3.76
C SER A 41 -19.55 -4.34 2.95
N LYS A 42 -19.36 -3.55 1.87
CA LYS A 42 -18.11 -3.55 1.09
C LYS A 42 -16.90 -3.11 1.94
N CYS A 43 -17.05 -2.07 2.75
CA CYS A 43 -16.01 -1.64 3.68
C CYS A 43 -15.68 -2.73 4.70
N PHE A 44 -16.70 -3.41 5.23
CA PHE A 44 -16.54 -4.49 6.19
C PHE A 44 -15.84 -5.71 5.58
N ILE A 45 -16.23 -6.13 4.38
CA ILE A 45 -15.55 -7.22 3.63
C ILE A 45 -14.09 -6.85 3.34
N SER A 46 -13.82 -5.59 2.96
CA SER A 46 -12.45 -5.10 2.76
C SER A 46 -11.62 -5.17 4.05
N PHE A 47 -12.22 -4.78 5.18
CA PHE A 47 -11.59 -4.88 6.49
C PHE A 47 -11.31 -6.33 6.89
N LEU A 48 -12.27 -7.23 6.73
CA LEU A 48 -12.08 -8.67 6.99
C LEU A 48 -10.99 -9.26 6.10
N ASN A 49 -10.95 -8.89 4.82
CA ASN A 49 -9.88 -9.29 3.91
C ASN A 49 -8.52 -8.75 4.38
N LEU A 50 -8.45 -7.51 4.86
CA LEU A 50 -7.22 -6.93 5.41
C LEU A 50 -6.73 -7.72 6.63
N VAL A 51 -7.64 -8.06 7.56
CA VAL A 51 -7.32 -8.87 8.75
C VAL A 51 -6.86 -10.27 8.33
N TYR A 52 -7.57 -10.92 7.41
CA TYR A 52 -7.22 -12.24 6.90
C TYR A 52 -5.84 -12.25 6.25
N VAL A 53 -5.58 -11.30 5.35
CA VAL A 53 -4.33 -11.21 4.59
C VAL A 53 -3.12 -10.92 5.50
N ASN A 54 -3.27 -10.04 6.48
CA ASN A 54 -2.16 -9.62 7.35
C ASN A 54 -1.90 -10.57 8.51
N PHE A 55 -2.95 -11.14 9.12
CA PHE A 55 -2.81 -11.91 10.36
C PHE A 55 -3.03 -13.41 10.17
N LEU A 56 -4.14 -13.84 9.55
CA LEU A 56 -4.54 -15.26 9.52
C LEU A 56 -3.95 -16.07 8.37
N ARG A 57 -3.51 -15.42 7.28
CA ARG A 57 -3.01 -16.11 6.09
C ARG A 57 -1.71 -16.90 6.39
N PRO A 58 -1.68 -18.23 6.20
CA PRO A 58 -0.46 -19.02 6.38
C PRO A 58 0.58 -18.71 5.30
N SER A 59 1.86 -18.81 5.65
CA SER A 59 2.95 -18.70 4.66
C SER A 59 2.96 -19.92 3.74
N LYS A 60 3.08 -19.73 2.43
CA LYS A 60 3.35 -20.84 1.51
C LYS A 60 4.75 -21.42 1.74
N ASN A 61 4.89 -22.71 1.43
CA ASN A 61 6.19 -23.37 1.42
C ASN A 61 6.96 -22.97 0.15
N LEU A 62 8.04 -22.22 0.32
CA LEU A 62 8.82 -21.67 -0.80
C LEU A 62 9.57 -22.76 -1.59
N LYS A 63 9.84 -23.93 -0.99
CA LYS A 63 10.52 -25.04 -1.68
C LYS A 63 9.72 -25.57 -2.86
N LYS A 64 8.40 -25.32 -2.90
CA LYS A 64 7.55 -25.64 -4.06
C LYS A 64 7.95 -24.87 -5.32
N TYR A 65 8.55 -23.68 -5.16
CA TYR A 65 9.01 -22.85 -6.27
C TYR A 65 10.47 -23.15 -6.69
N GLY A 66 11.18 -24.01 -5.94
CA GLY A 66 12.55 -24.39 -6.18
C GLY A 66 13.41 -24.38 -4.92
N SER A 67 14.58 -25.02 -5.00
CA SER A 67 15.53 -25.07 -3.88
C SER A 67 16.50 -23.89 -3.84
N TRP A 68 16.46 -23.01 -4.85
CA TRP A 68 17.39 -21.89 -5.02
C TRP A 68 16.66 -20.56 -5.04
N ALA A 69 17.27 -19.53 -4.45
CA ALA A 69 16.79 -18.16 -4.52
C ALA A 69 17.95 -17.20 -4.83
N LEU A 70 17.72 -16.33 -5.81
CA LEU A 70 18.64 -15.26 -6.21
C LEU A 70 18.26 -13.97 -5.47
N VAL A 71 19.20 -13.38 -4.74
CA VAL A 71 19.01 -12.09 -4.07
C VAL A 71 19.91 -11.06 -4.71
N THR A 72 19.28 -10.07 -5.35
CA THR A 72 19.96 -8.91 -5.91
C THR A 72 20.12 -7.83 -4.83
N ALA A 73 21.33 -7.27 -4.71
CA ALA A 73 21.71 -6.32 -3.65
C ALA A 73 21.56 -6.86 -2.19
N PRO A 74 22.23 -7.97 -1.84
CA PRO A 74 22.15 -8.56 -0.49
C PRO A 74 23.07 -7.90 0.54
N THR A 75 23.89 -6.91 0.13
CA THR A 75 24.91 -6.32 0.99
C THR A 75 24.33 -5.48 2.13
N ASP A 76 23.14 -4.91 1.94
CA ASP A 76 22.53 -3.99 2.92
C ASP A 76 20.99 -3.93 2.83
N GLY A 77 20.36 -3.39 3.88
CA GLY A 77 18.96 -3.02 3.94
C GLY A 77 18.00 -4.21 3.75
N ILE A 78 17.01 -4.01 2.87
CA ILE A 78 15.94 -4.98 2.60
C ILE A 78 16.52 -6.26 1.98
N GLY A 79 17.44 -6.15 1.01
CA GLY A 79 18.03 -7.30 0.34
C GLY A 79 18.78 -8.22 1.30
N LYS A 80 19.53 -7.64 2.25
CA LYS A 80 20.18 -8.38 3.33
C LYS A 80 19.16 -9.14 4.19
N ALA A 81 18.12 -8.46 4.67
CA ALA A 81 17.08 -9.07 5.49
C ALA A 81 16.33 -10.20 4.76
N PHE A 82 16.09 -10.05 3.46
CA PHE A 82 15.52 -11.09 2.62
C PHE A 82 16.45 -12.30 2.46
N ALA A 83 17.75 -12.08 2.26
CA ALA A 83 18.71 -13.18 2.19
C ALA A 83 18.68 -14.01 3.48
N PHE A 84 18.66 -13.36 4.65
CA PHE A 84 18.53 -14.06 5.94
C PHE A 84 17.21 -14.83 6.07
N GLU A 85 16.06 -14.23 5.72
CA GLU A 85 14.76 -14.91 5.82
C GLU A 85 14.63 -16.09 4.85
N LEU A 86 15.23 -16.01 3.66
CA LEU A 86 15.24 -17.10 2.70
C LEU A 86 16.20 -18.23 3.12
N ALA A 87 17.38 -17.89 3.65
CA ALA A 87 18.29 -18.87 4.25
C ALA A 87 17.62 -19.64 5.40
N ARG A 88 16.87 -18.93 6.26
CA ARG A 88 16.11 -19.53 7.38
C ARG A 88 15.03 -20.50 6.92
N LYS A 89 14.46 -20.28 5.73
CA LYS A 89 13.50 -21.20 5.10
C LYS A 89 14.18 -22.41 4.44
N GLY A 90 15.51 -22.50 4.50
CA GLY A 90 16.30 -23.62 3.98
C GLY A 90 16.40 -23.62 2.46
N LEU A 91 16.50 -22.44 1.85
CA LEU A 91 16.77 -22.27 0.42
C LEU A 91 18.27 -22.03 0.20
N ASN A 92 18.79 -22.58 -0.89
CA ASN A 92 20.13 -22.26 -1.38
C ASN A 92 20.13 -20.85 -1.96
N LEU A 93 21.13 -20.05 -1.61
CA LEU A 93 21.17 -18.64 -2.01
C LEU A 93 22.26 -18.38 -3.04
N VAL A 94 21.89 -17.63 -4.07
CA VAL A 94 22.85 -16.96 -4.96
C VAL A 94 22.77 -15.47 -4.67
N LEU A 95 23.88 -14.90 -4.24
CA LEU A 95 23.99 -13.50 -3.85
C LEU A 95 24.68 -12.73 -4.98
N VAL A 96 24.04 -11.68 -5.52
CA VAL A 96 24.62 -10.88 -6.61
C VAL A 96 24.77 -9.42 -6.18
N GLY A 97 26.00 -8.92 -6.23
CA GLY A 97 26.39 -7.58 -5.84
C GLY A 97 27.62 -7.07 -6.57
N ARG A 98 27.88 -5.76 -6.46
CA ARG A 98 28.99 -5.07 -7.15
C ARG A 98 30.32 -5.12 -6.40
N ASN A 99 30.29 -5.32 -5.09
CA ASN A 99 31.47 -5.33 -4.23
C ASN A 99 31.61 -6.74 -3.63
N PRO A 100 32.69 -7.47 -3.96
CA PRO A 100 32.88 -8.85 -3.52
C PRO A 100 33.19 -8.96 -2.03
N ASP A 101 33.88 -8.00 -1.42
CA ASP A 101 34.25 -8.02 0.00
C ASP A 101 32.99 -8.00 0.88
N LYS A 102 32.09 -7.06 0.61
CA LYS A 102 30.80 -6.97 1.31
C LYS A 102 29.90 -8.18 1.06
N LEU A 103 30.07 -8.84 -0.08
CA LEU A 103 29.29 -10.03 -0.44
C LEU A 103 29.78 -11.24 0.36
N ASN A 104 31.10 -11.38 0.48
CA ASN A 104 31.74 -12.43 1.28
C ASN A 104 31.37 -12.28 2.75
N ASP A 105 31.42 -11.07 3.31
CA ASP A 105 30.98 -10.80 4.69
C ASP A 105 29.54 -11.29 4.94
N VAL A 106 28.62 -11.00 4.03
CA VAL A 106 27.22 -11.43 4.17
C VAL A 106 27.07 -12.93 4.00
N SER A 107 27.80 -13.54 3.06
CA SER A 107 27.83 -14.98 2.86
C SER A 107 28.32 -15.71 4.11
N ASP A 108 29.40 -15.24 4.71
CA ASP A 108 29.99 -15.81 5.92
C ASP A 108 29.07 -15.63 7.12
N LEU A 109 28.43 -14.46 7.25
CA LEU A 109 27.40 -14.23 8.26
C LEU A 109 26.24 -15.21 8.13
N ILE A 110 25.74 -15.46 6.91
CA ILE A 110 24.64 -16.40 6.67
C ILE A 110 25.08 -17.83 7.03
N ARG A 111 26.26 -18.27 6.56
CA ARG A 111 26.81 -19.59 6.89
C ARG A 111 26.99 -19.79 8.40
N ALA A 112 27.48 -18.77 9.09
CA ALA A 112 27.71 -18.80 10.54
C ALA A 112 26.41 -18.69 11.38
N LYS A 113 25.35 -18.06 10.87
CA LYS A 113 24.07 -17.89 11.61
C LYS A 113 23.13 -19.07 11.54
N VAL A 114 23.27 -19.89 10.50
CA VAL A 114 22.32 -20.96 10.20
C VAL A 114 22.40 -22.17 11.16
N PRO A 115 23.30 -22.26 12.17
CA PRO A 115 23.07 -23.12 13.33
C PRO A 115 22.40 -22.42 14.53
N PHE A 116 22.71 -21.17 14.86
CA PHE A 116 22.11 -20.44 15.99
C PHE A 116 22.06 -18.90 15.77
N TYR A 117 20.91 -18.30 16.12
CA TYR A 117 20.48 -16.93 15.84
C TYR A 117 21.36 -15.81 16.43
N VAL A 118 21.68 -14.78 15.64
CA VAL A 118 21.91 -13.39 16.09
C VAL A 118 21.61 -12.43 14.93
N ALA A 119 20.90 -11.36 15.26
CA ALA A 119 20.59 -10.26 14.35
C ALA A 119 21.77 -9.28 14.29
N THR A 120 22.26 -8.96 13.09
CA THR A 120 23.19 -7.83 12.92
C THR A 120 22.45 -6.65 12.30
N LYS A 121 22.23 -5.62 13.13
CA LYS A 121 21.70 -4.32 12.74
C LYS A 121 22.80 -3.54 12.03
N MET A 122 22.72 -3.43 10.70
CA MET A 122 23.61 -2.56 9.92
C MET A 122 22.81 -1.92 8.79
N THR A 123 22.09 -0.83 9.11
CA THR A 123 22.10 0.43 8.35
C THR A 123 21.45 1.53 9.17
N SER A 124 22.05 2.73 9.14
CA SER A 124 21.55 3.92 9.82
C SER A 124 20.30 4.48 9.13
N ILE A 125 19.14 3.88 9.39
CA ILE A 125 17.86 4.60 9.42
C ILE A 125 17.40 4.58 10.86
N ARG A 126 17.65 5.70 11.54
CA ARG A 126 17.25 5.90 12.94
C ARG A 126 15.73 6.08 13.00
N LYS A 127 15.08 5.11 13.64
CA LYS A 127 13.69 5.02 14.12
C LYS A 127 12.75 4.30 13.15
N SER A 128 12.47 3.03 13.48
CA SER A 128 11.19 2.41 13.11
C SER A 128 10.07 3.30 13.64
N SER A 129 9.22 3.80 12.76
CA SER A 129 8.02 4.54 13.14
C SER A 129 6.79 3.66 12.89
N PHE A 130 5.65 4.01 13.47
CA PHE A 130 4.40 3.28 13.23
C PHE A 130 4.10 3.07 11.73
N PHE A 131 4.52 4.03 10.89
CA PHE A 131 4.30 4.00 9.43
C PHE A 131 5.50 3.48 8.61
N VAL A 132 6.68 3.28 9.21
CA VAL A 132 7.88 2.79 8.51
C VAL A 132 8.35 1.48 9.16
N PRO A 133 8.11 0.32 8.52
CA PRO A 133 8.51 -0.96 9.09
C PRO A 133 10.03 -1.11 9.16
N SER A 134 10.50 -1.89 10.14
CA SER A 134 11.89 -2.38 10.15
C SER A 134 12.14 -3.28 8.93
N THR A 135 13.38 -3.28 8.42
CA THR A 135 13.81 -4.11 7.29
C THR A 135 13.53 -5.60 7.51
N ASP A 136 13.75 -6.09 8.74
CA ASP A 136 13.52 -7.50 9.10
C ASP A 136 12.03 -7.83 9.15
N GLY A 137 11.21 -6.91 9.66
CA GLY A 137 9.76 -7.04 9.68
C GLY A 137 9.17 -7.02 8.27
N TYR A 138 9.69 -6.13 7.42
CA TYR A 138 9.30 -6.05 6.02
C TYR A 138 9.69 -7.32 5.24
N ALA A 139 10.93 -7.80 5.39
CA ALA A 139 11.39 -9.03 4.74
C ALA A 139 10.58 -10.26 5.18
N ARG A 140 10.30 -10.39 6.49
CA ARG A 140 9.47 -11.47 7.02
C ARG A 140 8.07 -11.43 6.43
N ALA A 141 7.42 -10.26 6.44
CA ALA A 141 6.09 -10.10 5.88
C ALA A 141 6.08 -10.39 4.37
N ALA A 142 6.98 -9.78 3.60
CA ALA A 142 7.07 -9.97 2.16
C ALA A 142 7.41 -11.41 1.76
N SER A 143 8.23 -12.12 2.53
CA SER A 143 8.51 -13.54 2.28
C SER A 143 7.27 -14.44 2.42
N ARG A 144 6.25 -14.02 3.19
CA ARG A 144 4.95 -14.74 3.31
C ARG A 144 4.05 -14.50 2.11
N TRP A 145 4.24 -13.38 1.42
CA TRP A 145 3.45 -12.96 0.26
C TRP A 145 3.86 -13.61 -1.06
N ILE A 146 5.08 -14.18 -1.12
CA ILE A 146 5.59 -14.87 -2.31
C ILE A 146 4.59 -15.97 -2.74
N GLY A 147 4.13 -15.89 -3.99
CA GLY A 147 3.26 -16.89 -4.60
C GLY A 147 1.75 -16.63 -4.50
N TYR A 148 1.31 -15.49 -3.98
CA TYR A 148 -0.12 -15.10 -3.98
C TYR A 148 -0.47 -14.07 -5.05
N GLU A 149 0.29 -12.98 -5.14
CA GLU A 149 -0.06 -11.80 -5.95
C GLU A 149 1.21 -11.25 -6.63
N PRO A 150 1.14 -10.73 -7.87
CA PRO A 150 2.29 -10.09 -8.53
C PRO A 150 2.69 -8.74 -7.90
N ARG A 151 1.81 -8.12 -7.08
CA ARG A 151 2.11 -6.90 -6.32
C ARG A 151 2.13 -7.20 -4.83
N CYS A 152 3.26 -6.93 -4.18
CA CYS A 152 3.43 -7.15 -2.75
C CYS A 152 3.28 -5.83 -1.98
N THR A 153 2.22 -5.70 -1.17
CA THR A 153 2.06 -4.63 -0.16
C THR A 153 2.10 -5.26 1.24
N PRO A 154 3.29 -5.63 1.73
CA PRO A 154 3.42 -6.53 2.87
C PRO A 154 3.15 -5.85 4.23
N TYR A 155 2.85 -4.55 4.26
CA TYR A 155 2.65 -3.80 5.49
C TYR A 155 1.20 -3.32 5.61
N TRP A 156 0.52 -3.79 6.66
CA TRP A 156 -0.90 -3.55 6.90
C TRP A 156 -1.27 -2.05 6.96
N THR A 157 -0.39 -1.19 7.48
CA THR A 157 -0.68 0.26 7.55
C THR A 157 -0.71 0.89 6.16
N HIS A 158 0.03 0.34 5.18
CA HIS A 158 -0.07 0.78 3.79
C HIS A 158 -1.40 0.33 3.19
N SER A 159 -1.89 -0.87 3.52
CA SER A 159 -3.24 -1.31 3.14
C SER A 159 -4.35 -0.42 3.74
N VAL A 160 -4.19 0.04 4.99
CA VAL A 160 -5.11 0.99 5.64
C VAL A 160 -5.03 2.37 4.97
N PHE A 161 -3.83 2.88 4.70
CA PHE A 161 -3.65 4.15 3.99
C PHE A 161 -4.14 4.09 2.54
N TRP A 162 -4.13 2.91 1.90
CA TRP A 162 -4.68 2.69 0.56
C TRP A 162 -6.21 2.72 0.52
N CYS A 163 -6.92 2.59 1.65
CA CYS A 163 -8.38 2.63 1.68
C CYS A 163 -8.95 4.06 1.55
N LEU A 164 -8.21 5.07 1.99
CA LEU A 164 -8.59 6.49 1.86
C LEU A 164 -8.58 7.02 0.41
N PRO A 165 -7.56 6.75 -0.44
CA PRO A 165 -7.54 7.25 -1.82
C PRO A 165 -8.53 6.57 -2.76
N TYR A 166 -9.14 5.42 -2.42
CA TYR A 166 -10.23 4.86 -3.23
C TYR A 166 -11.52 5.71 -3.18
N SER A 167 -11.61 6.68 -2.28
CA SER A 167 -12.67 7.69 -2.27
C SER A 167 -12.38 8.87 -3.20
N PHE A 168 -11.18 8.97 -3.76
CA PHE A 168 -10.77 10.01 -4.70
C PHE A 168 -10.53 9.43 -6.11
N PRO A 169 -10.79 10.20 -7.18
CA PRO A 169 -10.49 9.76 -8.54
C PRO A 169 -9.00 9.43 -8.70
N GLN A 170 -8.69 8.33 -9.39
CA GLN A 170 -7.32 7.81 -9.55
C GLN A 170 -6.34 8.88 -10.07
N SER A 171 -6.79 9.76 -10.98
CA SER A 171 -6.00 10.86 -11.52
C SER A 171 -5.51 11.86 -10.46
N ALA A 172 -6.33 12.18 -9.45
CA ALA A 172 -5.96 13.11 -8.39
C ALA A 172 -4.91 12.49 -7.46
N VAL A 173 -5.08 11.21 -7.14
CA VAL A 173 -4.14 10.48 -6.28
C VAL A 173 -2.79 10.32 -6.98
N ASP A 174 -2.79 10.01 -8.28
CA ASP A 174 -1.56 9.82 -9.05
C ASP A 174 -0.84 11.15 -9.32
N ALA A 175 -1.58 12.24 -9.57
CA ALA A 175 -1.00 13.58 -9.65
C ALA A 175 -0.34 14.01 -8.33
N TRP A 176 -0.99 13.75 -7.20
CA TRP A 176 -0.43 14.03 -5.87
C TRP A 176 0.84 13.22 -5.60
N ARG A 177 0.83 11.91 -5.88
CA ARG A 177 2.01 11.05 -5.74
C ARG A 177 3.17 11.53 -6.60
N PHE A 178 2.90 11.85 -7.85
CA PHE A 178 3.91 12.33 -8.78
C PHE A 178 4.55 13.64 -8.28
N LYS A 179 3.74 14.57 -7.77
CA LYS A 179 4.23 15.83 -7.18
C LYS A 179 5.12 15.57 -5.95
N ALA A 180 4.71 14.67 -5.06
CA ALA A 180 5.51 14.30 -3.88
C ALA A 180 6.87 13.68 -4.27
N LEU A 181 6.88 12.78 -5.28
CA LEU A 181 8.11 12.17 -5.79
C LEU A 181 9.04 13.22 -6.43
N LEU A 182 8.49 14.19 -7.16
CA LEU A 182 9.27 15.29 -7.74
C LEU A 182 9.91 16.17 -6.65
N GLU A 183 9.21 16.41 -5.53
CA GLU A 183 9.80 17.15 -4.41
C GLU A 183 10.96 16.41 -3.75
N ILE A 184 10.83 15.09 -3.55
CA ILE A 184 11.92 14.26 -3.01
C ILE A 184 13.13 14.32 -3.96
N ARG A 185 12.90 14.21 -5.27
CA ARG A 185 13.95 14.33 -6.29
C ARG A 185 14.64 15.70 -6.22
N LYS A 186 13.87 16.79 -6.17
CA LYS A 186 14.41 18.15 -6.05
C LYS A 186 15.28 18.30 -4.80
N ARG A 187 14.81 17.83 -3.64
CA ARG A 187 15.58 17.84 -2.39
C ARG A 187 16.87 17.01 -2.48
N GLY A 188 16.84 15.89 -3.19
CA GLY A 188 18.03 15.08 -3.47
C GLY A 188 19.06 15.84 -4.31
N GLN A 189 18.63 16.42 -5.43
CA GLN A 189 19.50 17.21 -6.31
C GLN A 189 20.15 18.41 -5.61
N VAL A 190 19.43 19.07 -4.70
CA VAL A 190 19.97 20.17 -3.88
C VAL A 190 21.06 19.66 -2.94
N LYS A 191 20.88 18.51 -2.29
CA LYS A 191 21.92 17.93 -1.42
C LYS A 191 23.17 17.53 -2.20
N ASP A 192 23.00 16.96 -3.39
CA ASP A 192 24.12 16.56 -4.25
C ASP A 192 24.90 17.79 -4.76
N SER A 193 24.20 18.88 -5.10
CA SER A 193 24.85 20.12 -5.53
C SER A 193 25.58 20.84 -4.40
N MET A 194 25.05 20.79 -3.17
CA MET A 194 25.76 21.30 -1.98
C MET A 194 27.02 20.48 -1.67
N LYS A 195 26.96 19.16 -1.82
CA LYS A 195 28.11 18.27 -1.58
C LYS A 195 29.24 18.44 -2.60
N LYS A 196 28.92 18.89 -3.82
CA LYS A 196 29.89 19.15 -4.89
C LYS A 196 30.60 20.50 -4.77
N LYS A 197 30.08 21.40 -3.91
CA LYS A 197 30.66 22.72 -3.61
C LYS A 197 31.58 22.72 -2.39
N LEU A 198 31.57 21.63 -1.61
CA LEU A 198 32.47 21.34 -0.50
C LEU A 198 33.62 20.47 -1.01
#